data_AF-A0A0F9BXU0-F1
#
_entry.id   AF-A0A0F9BXU0-F1
#
_cell.length_a   1.000
_cell.length_b   1.000
_cell.length_c   1.000
_cell.angle_alpha   90.00
_cell.angle_beta   90.00
_cell.angle_gamma   90.00
#
_symmetry.space_group_name_H-M   'P 1'
#
loop_
_entity.id
_entity.type
_entity.pdbx_description
1 polymer ?
#
loop_
_entity_poly.entity_id
_entity_poly.type
_entity_poly.pdbx_seq_one_letter_code
_entity_poly.pdbx_strand_id
1 'polypeptide(L)'
;MSDTIKEHMEIIVNALDEYEQSLNLPDVQNPCDKQEIQQYFSMKRDHIEKLSAEDCKQIAYRLSQFAFYIQRIYNREQARMVWATSKLQDVIADNLNNFDKYTKHEMKISLIKKQNKYADSLDNILNYASQREKRLHSLSFSIKNLADIMLANARGKTNV
;
A
#
# COMPACT_ATOMS: atom_id res chain seq x y z
N MET A 1 -16.27 15.38 -4.14
CA MET A 1 -14.79 15.44 -4.08
C MET A 1 -14.38 16.45 -5.12
N SER A 2 -13.85 17.62 -4.74
CA SER A 2 -13.51 18.67 -5.72
C SER A 2 -12.34 18.24 -6.58
N ASP A 3 -12.42 18.41 -7.89
CA ASP A 3 -11.44 17.91 -8.86
C ASP A 3 -10.00 18.36 -8.56
N THR A 4 -9.83 19.57 -8.02
CA THR A 4 -8.55 20.15 -7.57
C THR A 4 -7.79 19.30 -6.53
N ILE A 5 -8.49 18.60 -5.63
CA ILE A 5 -7.83 17.80 -4.57
C ILE A 5 -7.24 16.52 -5.18
N LYS A 6 -7.95 15.93 -6.14
CA LYS A 6 -7.48 14.76 -6.86
C LYS A 6 -6.26 15.13 -7.70
N GLU A 7 -6.33 16.26 -8.39
CA GLU A 7 -5.21 16.79 -9.18
C GLU A 7 -3.95 17.01 -8.31
N HIS A 8 -4.08 17.67 -7.15
CA HIS A 8 -2.95 17.86 -6.24
C HIS A 8 -2.37 16.54 -5.71
N MET A 9 -3.22 15.56 -5.43
CA MET A 9 -2.78 14.23 -5.01
C MET A 9 -2.05 13.50 -6.15
N GLU A 10 -2.57 13.57 -7.37
CA GLU A 10 -1.96 12.97 -8.56
C GLU A 10 -0.61 13.60 -8.88
N ILE A 11 -0.46 14.92 -8.78
CA ILE A 11 0.83 15.60 -8.96
C ILE A 11 1.90 15.03 -8.01
N ILE A 12 1.54 14.81 -6.74
CA ILE A 12 2.48 14.29 -5.75
C ILE A 12 2.78 12.81 -6.00
N VAL A 13 1.77 12.02 -6.34
CA VAL A 13 1.97 10.61 -6.70
C VAL A 13 2.89 10.50 -7.91
N ASN A 14 2.70 11.33 -8.93
CA ASN A 14 3.55 11.35 -10.12
C ASN A 14 4.98 11.78 -9.79
N ALA A 15 5.17 12.80 -8.96
CA ALA A 15 6.51 13.22 -8.52
C ALA A 15 7.25 12.12 -7.74
N LEU A 16 6.52 11.33 -6.94
CA LEU A 16 7.09 10.18 -6.24
C LEU A 16 7.39 9.01 -7.18
N ASP A 17 6.52 8.76 -8.17
CA ASP A 17 6.73 7.73 -9.19
C ASP A 17 7.94 8.11 -10.08
N GLU A 18 8.13 9.39 -10.44
CA GLU A 18 9.32 9.91 -11.12
C GLU A 18 10.59 9.71 -10.29
N TYR A 19 10.52 9.93 -8.98
CA TYR A 19 11.63 9.61 -8.07
C TYR A 19 11.95 8.10 -8.09
N GLU A 20 10.96 7.22 -8.05
CA GLU A 20 11.19 5.77 -8.17
C GLU A 20 11.82 5.40 -9.52
N GLN A 21 11.40 6.02 -10.61
CA GLN A 21 11.98 5.83 -11.94
C GLN A 21 13.44 6.30 -12.00
N SER A 22 13.80 7.39 -11.31
CA SER A 22 15.19 7.84 -11.22
C SER A 22 16.12 6.82 -10.56
N LEU A 23 15.56 5.91 -9.76
CA LEU A 23 16.27 4.79 -9.13
C LEU A 23 16.28 3.52 -10.00
N ASN A 24 15.83 3.59 -11.25
CA ASN A 24 15.65 2.47 -12.17
C ASN A 24 14.67 1.41 -11.64
N LEU A 25 13.74 1.79 -10.77
CA LEU A 25 12.64 0.90 -10.41
C LEU A 25 11.66 0.83 -11.58
N PRO A 26 11.14 -0.37 -11.92
CA PRO A 26 10.13 -0.49 -12.96
C PRO A 26 8.86 0.23 -12.55
N ASP A 27 7.96 0.53 -13.49
CA ASP A 27 6.66 1.12 -13.14
C ASP A 27 5.88 0.24 -12.13
N VAL A 28 5.00 0.89 -11.36
CA VAL A 28 4.14 0.22 -10.37
C VAL A 28 3.01 -0.53 -11.08
N GLN A 29 3.37 -1.48 -11.93
CA GLN A 29 2.44 -2.40 -12.58
C GLN A 29 2.56 -3.77 -11.92
N ASN A 30 1.45 -4.52 -11.91
CA ASN A 30 1.48 -5.88 -11.41
C ASN A 30 2.38 -6.73 -12.33
N PRO A 31 3.53 -7.23 -11.86
CA PRO A 31 4.47 -7.98 -12.70
C PRO A 31 4.03 -9.42 -12.95
N CYS A 32 2.93 -9.86 -12.31
CA CYS A 32 2.47 -11.24 -12.33
C CYS A 32 1.05 -11.37 -12.85
N ASP A 33 0.77 -12.48 -13.54
CA ASP A 33 -0.59 -12.80 -13.93
C ASP A 33 -1.41 -13.13 -12.68
N LYS A 34 -2.66 -12.66 -12.67
CA LYS A 34 -3.59 -12.86 -11.56
C LYS A 34 -3.90 -14.33 -11.35
N GLN A 35 -4.05 -15.10 -12.45
CA GLN A 35 -4.36 -16.52 -12.38
C GLN A 35 -3.19 -17.31 -11.80
N GLU A 36 -1.97 -17.00 -12.24
CA GLU A 36 -0.72 -17.60 -11.78
C GLU A 36 -0.53 -17.42 -10.26
N ILE A 37 -0.63 -16.18 -9.75
CA ILE A 37 -0.44 -15.90 -8.32
C ILE A 37 -1.54 -16.54 -7.46
N GLN A 38 -2.79 -16.53 -7.93
CA GLN A 38 -3.90 -17.18 -7.24
C GLN A 38 -3.71 -18.69 -7.17
N GLN A 39 -3.20 -19.31 -8.23
CA GLN A 39 -2.83 -20.72 -8.23
C GLN A 39 -1.76 -20.97 -7.15
N TYR A 40 -0.72 -20.15 -7.06
CA TYR A 40 0.33 -20.34 -6.07
C TYR A 40 -0.16 -20.21 -4.62
N PHE A 41 -1.06 -19.27 -4.33
CA PHE A 41 -1.64 -19.14 -2.99
C PHE A 41 -2.62 -20.26 -2.62
N SER A 42 -3.24 -20.90 -3.62
CA SER A 42 -4.23 -21.96 -3.43
C SER A 42 -3.65 -23.37 -3.59
N MET A 43 -2.34 -23.51 -3.82
CA MET A 43 -1.68 -24.81 -3.98
C MET A 43 -1.84 -25.66 -2.72
N LYS A 44 -2.32 -26.89 -2.92
CA LYS A 44 -2.35 -27.92 -1.88
C LYS A 44 -0.97 -28.57 -1.75
N ARG A 45 -0.70 -29.13 -0.57
CA ARG A 45 0.54 -29.86 -0.26
C ARG A 45 0.90 -30.91 -1.31
N ASP A 46 -0.06 -31.73 -1.75
CA ASP A 46 0.18 -32.81 -2.72
C ASP A 46 0.76 -32.32 -4.05
N HIS A 47 0.43 -31.08 -4.44
CA HIS A 47 0.98 -30.47 -5.66
C HIS A 47 2.41 -30.02 -5.42
N ILE A 48 2.69 -29.42 -4.26
CA ILE A 48 4.02 -28.96 -3.87
C ILE A 48 5.02 -30.12 -3.79
N GLU A 49 4.59 -31.29 -3.30
CA GLU A 49 5.43 -32.49 -3.23
C GLU A 49 5.84 -33.00 -4.61
N LYS A 50 5.00 -32.81 -5.64
CA LYS A 50 5.26 -33.23 -7.03
C LYS A 50 6.10 -32.25 -7.84
N LEU A 51 6.26 -31.01 -7.38
CA LEU A 51 7.06 -30.00 -8.08
C LEU A 51 8.55 -30.40 -8.15
N SER A 52 9.23 -30.04 -9.24
CA SER A 52 10.69 -30.15 -9.26
C SER A 52 11.34 -29.08 -8.37
N ALA A 53 12.61 -29.26 -8.03
CA ALA A 53 13.37 -28.24 -7.31
C ALA A 53 13.46 -26.91 -8.08
N GLU A 54 13.46 -26.98 -9.41
CA GLU A 54 13.50 -25.79 -10.28
C GLU A 54 12.16 -25.05 -10.27
N ASP A 55 11.04 -25.77 -10.36
CA ASP A 55 9.70 -25.16 -10.28
C ASP A 55 9.50 -24.43 -8.95
N CYS A 56 9.96 -25.03 -7.84
CA CYS A 56 9.91 -24.37 -6.53
C CYS A 56 10.70 -23.05 -6.50
N LYS A 57 11.87 -22.97 -7.16
CA LYS A 57 12.66 -21.73 -7.24
C LYS A 57 11.96 -20.68 -8.12
N GLN A 58 11.37 -21.09 -9.24
CA GLN A 58 10.62 -20.19 -10.12
C GLN A 58 9.40 -19.61 -9.41
N ILE A 59 8.62 -20.44 -8.72
CA ILE A 59 7.48 -19.99 -7.91
C ILE A 59 7.95 -19.02 -6.81
N ALA A 60 9.04 -19.34 -6.11
CA ALA A 60 9.60 -18.45 -5.09
C ALA A 60 10.00 -17.08 -5.66
N TYR A 61 10.59 -17.06 -6.85
CA TYR A 61 10.94 -15.83 -7.55
C TYR A 61 9.70 -15.00 -7.88
N ARG A 62 8.65 -15.62 -8.46
CA ARG A 62 7.39 -14.95 -8.79
C ARG A 62 6.67 -14.41 -7.56
N LEU A 63 6.61 -15.19 -6.48
CA LEU A 63 6.07 -14.73 -5.19
C LEU A 63 6.87 -13.56 -4.62
N SER A 64 8.21 -13.58 -4.74
CA SER A 64 9.06 -12.47 -4.29
C SER A 64 8.84 -11.19 -5.10
N GLN A 65 8.67 -11.30 -6.42
CA GLN A 65 8.29 -10.17 -7.28
C GLN A 65 6.93 -9.59 -6.87
N PHE A 66 5.95 -10.46 -6.59
CA PHE A 66 4.64 -10.02 -6.15
C PHE A 66 4.68 -9.37 -4.75
N ALA A 67 5.48 -9.89 -3.82
CA ALA A 67 5.71 -9.26 -2.51
C ALA A 67 6.28 -7.84 -2.66
N PHE A 68 7.28 -7.67 -3.53
CA PHE A 68 7.86 -6.37 -3.84
C PHE A 68 6.82 -5.39 -4.41
N TYR A 69 5.98 -5.85 -5.35
CA TYR A 69 4.88 -5.05 -5.87
C TYR A 69 3.90 -4.62 -4.76
N ILE A 70 3.48 -5.54 -3.89
CA ILE A 70 2.58 -5.21 -2.76
C ILE A 70 3.23 -4.20 -1.81
N GLN A 71 4.54 -4.31 -1.54
CA GLN A 71 5.26 -3.33 -0.73
C GLN A 71 5.22 -1.92 -1.34
N ARG A 72 5.34 -1.81 -2.66
CA ARG A 72 5.25 -0.51 -3.34
C ARG A 72 3.85 0.09 -3.26
N ILE A 73 2.80 -0.72 -3.46
CA ILE A 73 1.43 -0.26 -3.27
C ILE A 73 1.21 0.22 -1.83
N TYR A 74 1.72 -0.52 -0.85
CA TYR A 74 1.68 -0.11 0.55
C TYR A 74 2.37 1.24 0.78
N ASN A 75 3.57 1.43 0.24
CA ASN A 75 4.32 2.69 0.36
C ASN A 75 3.57 3.86 -0.29
N ARG A 76 2.90 3.66 -1.43
CA ARG A 76 2.08 4.70 -2.08
C ARG A 76 0.89 5.11 -1.21
N GLU A 77 0.21 4.17 -0.55
CA GLU A 77 -0.88 4.51 0.37
C GLU A 77 -0.35 5.25 1.62
N GLN A 78 0.82 4.87 2.14
CA GLN A 78 1.49 5.60 3.22
C GLN A 78 1.81 7.05 2.82
N ALA A 79 2.37 7.27 1.62
CA ALA A 79 2.64 8.61 1.12
C ALA A 79 1.36 9.46 1.01
N ARG A 80 0.26 8.88 0.51
CA ARG A 80 -1.05 9.54 0.46
C ARG A 80 -1.57 9.93 1.84
N MET A 81 -1.41 9.04 2.83
CA MET A 81 -1.79 9.34 4.22
C MET A 81 -0.98 10.49 4.80
N VAL A 82 0.35 10.48 4.62
CA VAL A 82 1.23 11.55 5.11
C VAL A 82 0.84 12.89 4.49
N TRP A 83 0.65 12.93 3.18
CA TRP A 83 0.22 14.14 2.49
C TRP A 83 -1.14 14.64 2.97
N ALA A 84 -2.16 13.78 3.00
CA ALA A 84 -3.51 14.16 3.40
C ALA A 84 -3.55 14.63 4.86
N THR A 85 -2.76 14.00 5.74
CA THR A 85 -2.62 14.41 7.15
C THR A 85 -2.00 15.80 7.26
N SER A 86 -0.90 16.06 6.54
CA SER A 86 -0.25 17.37 6.55
C SER A 86 -1.19 18.46 6.05
N LYS A 87 -1.89 18.25 4.92
CA LYS A 87 -2.84 19.23 4.40
C LYS A 87 -4.06 19.44 5.27
N LEU A 88 -4.53 18.39 5.94
CA LEU A 88 -5.62 18.52 6.89
C LEU A 88 -5.19 19.33 8.12
N GLN A 89 -3.95 19.15 8.60
CA GLN A 89 -3.38 19.93 9.70
C GLN A 89 -3.26 21.42 9.36
N ASP A 90 -2.80 21.76 8.14
CA ASP A 90 -2.75 23.15 7.66
C ASP A 90 -4.14 23.81 7.76
N VAL A 91 -5.16 23.15 7.22
CA VAL A 91 -6.55 23.67 7.23
C VAL A 91 -7.11 23.78 8.65
N ILE A 92 -6.81 22.81 9.52
CA ILE A 92 -7.24 22.84 10.93
C ILE A 92 -6.59 24.04 11.65
N ALA A 93 -5.30 24.26 11.44
CA ALA A 93 -4.56 25.36 12.06
C ALA A 93 -5.16 26.73 11.69
N ASP A 94 -5.45 26.93 10.40
CA ASP A 94 -6.05 28.18 9.89
C ASP A 94 -7.43 28.48 10.50
N ASN A 95 -8.17 27.43 10.87
CA ASN A 95 -9.55 27.56 11.35
C ASN A 95 -9.69 27.41 12.88
N LEU A 96 -8.61 27.08 13.59
CA LEU A 96 -8.68 26.75 15.01
C LEU A 96 -9.11 27.94 15.89
N ASN A 97 -8.68 29.14 15.50
CA ASN A 97 -8.93 30.40 16.20
C ASN A 97 -10.39 30.87 16.06
N ASN A 98 -11.16 30.29 15.13
CA ASN A 98 -12.57 30.63 14.91
C ASN A 98 -13.49 30.03 15.99
N PHE A 99 -12.97 29.19 16.88
CA PHE A 99 -13.74 28.50 17.91
C PHE A 99 -13.32 28.95 19.29
N ASP A 100 -14.31 29.13 20.17
CA ASP A 100 -14.13 29.53 21.55
C ASP A 100 -13.13 28.63 22.32
N LYS A 101 -12.40 29.22 23.27
CA LYS A 101 -11.34 28.55 24.05
C LYS A 101 -11.87 27.42 24.92
N TYR A 102 -13.16 27.42 25.28
CA TYR A 102 -13.79 26.38 26.08
C TYR A 102 -14.26 25.16 25.27
N THR A 103 -14.30 25.27 23.93
CA THR A 103 -14.66 24.13 23.07
C THR A 103 -13.50 23.12 23.05
N LYS A 104 -13.79 21.84 23.32
CA LYS A 104 -12.80 20.76 23.27
C LYS A 104 -12.13 20.69 21.90
N HIS A 105 -10.82 20.45 21.88
CA HIS A 105 -10.02 20.42 20.64
C HIS A 105 -10.55 19.43 19.59
N GLU A 106 -10.92 18.22 20.00
CA GLU A 106 -11.49 17.19 19.11
C GLU A 106 -12.83 17.64 18.49
N MET A 107 -13.64 18.37 19.26
CA MET A 107 -14.90 18.93 18.78
C MET A 107 -14.65 20.05 17.76
N LYS A 108 -13.65 20.90 17.97
CA LYS A 108 -13.22 21.91 16.99
C LYS A 108 -12.83 21.25 15.67
N ILE A 109 -11.97 20.23 15.71
CA ILE A 109 -11.55 19.49 14.51
C ILE A 109 -12.76 18.91 13.78
N SER A 110 -13.68 18.27 14.50
CA SER A 110 -14.89 17.67 13.90
C SER A 110 -15.78 18.72 13.24
N LEU A 111 -15.94 19.89 13.86
CA LEU A 111 -16.70 21.01 13.30
C LEU A 111 -16.03 21.59 12.05
N ILE A 112 -14.70 21.77 12.07
CA ILE A 112 -13.92 22.24 10.92
C ILE A 112 -14.10 21.29 9.73
N LYS A 113 -13.94 19.98 9.94
CA LYS A 113 -14.16 18.98 8.88
C LYS A 113 -15.58 19.07 8.32
N LYS A 114 -16.60 19.18 9.18
CA LYS A 114 -18.00 19.26 8.75
C LYS A 114 -18.33 20.55 7.99
N GLN A 115 -17.69 21.66 8.33
CA GLN A 115 -17.97 22.99 7.75
C GLN A 115 -17.15 23.28 6.50
N ASN A 116 -15.95 22.71 6.40
CA ASN A 116 -15.01 22.94 5.29
C ASN A 116 -14.99 21.73 4.35
N LYS A 117 -15.56 21.88 3.14
CA LYS A 117 -15.61 20.82 2.11
C LYS A 117 -14.23 20.30 1.67
N TYR A 118 -13.21 21.14 1.73
CA TYR A 118 -11.83 20.77 1.42
C TYR A 118 -11.25 19.89 2.55
N ALA A 119 -11.45 20.26 3.81
CA ALA A 119 -11.07 19.45 4.97
C ALA A 119 -11.78 18.09 5.00
N ASP A 120 -13.10 18.06 4.73
CA ASP A 120 -13.87 16.81 4.62
C ASP A 120 -13.32 15.90 3.52
N SER A 121 -13.00 16.46 2.35
CA SER A 121 -12.44 15.69 1.24
C SER A 121 -11.05 15.11 1.57
N LEU A 122 -10.19 15.87 2.26
CA LEU A 122 -8.89 15.37 2.74
C LEU A 122 -9.06 14.26 3.78
N ASP A 123 -10.00 14.40 4.71
CA ASP A 123 -10.31 13.37 5.71
C ASP A 123 -10.79 12.07 5.05
N ASN A 124 -11.65 12.18 4.02
CA ASN A 124 -12.10 11.03 3.25
C ASN A 124 -10.94 10.31 2.54
N ILE A 125 -10.00 11.05 1.95
CA ILE A 125 -8.79 10.47 1.32
C ILE A 125 -7.92 9.78 2.37
N LEU A 126 -7.67 10.43 3.51
CA LEU A 126 -6.89 9.88 4.62
C LEU A 126 -7.52 8.58 5.15
N ASN A 127 -8.83 8.59 5.38
CA ASN A 127 -9.57 7.43 5.86
C ASN A 127 -9.49 6.26 4.86
N TYR A 128 -9.68 6.55 3.57
CA TYR A 128 -9.61 5.52 2.53
C TYR A 128 -8.21 4.94 2.38
N ALA A 129 -7.17 5.78 2.34
CA ALA A 129 -5.77 5.35 2.28
C ALA A 129 -5.38 4.53 3.52
N SER A 130 -5.81 4.96 4.72
CA SER A 130 -5.56 4.22 5.97
C SER A 130 -6.21 2.84 5.98
N GLN A 131 -7.42 2.70 5.45
CA GLN A 131 -8.07 1.39 5.34
C GLN A 131 -7.31 0.47 4.38
N ARG A 132 -6.81 0.99 3.25
CA ARG A 132 -6.04 0.21 2.28
C ARG A 132 -4.67 -0.20 2.84
N GLU A 133 -3.99 0.72 3.50
CA GLU A 133 -2.74 0.47 4.22
C GLU A 133 -2.90 -0.68 5.22
N LYS A 134 -3.93 -0.63 6.08
CA LYS A 134 -4.23 -1.69 7.06
C LYS A 134 -4.46 -3.06 6.42
N ARG A 135 -5.08 -3.10 5.23
CA ARG A 135 -5.31 -4.35 4.49
C ARG A 135 -4.04 -4.91 3.85
N LEU A 136 -3.11 -4.05 3.47
CA LEU A 136 -1.82 -4.43 2.87
C LEU A 136 -0.73 -4.64 3.91
N HIS A 137 -0.95 -4.16 5.14
CA HIS A 137 -0.02 -4.27 6.24
C HIS A 137 0.40 -5.73 6.45
N SER A 138 1.72 -5.94 6.56
CA SER A 138 2.35 -7.27 6.67
C SER A 138 2.13 -8.24 5.50
N LEU A 139 1.28 -7.93 4.51
CA LEU A 139 0.97 -8.84 3.41
C LEU A 139 2.20 -9.11 2.53
N SER A 140 2.98 -8.07 2.22
CA SER A 140 4.28 -8.20 1.54
C SER A 140 5.20 -9.20 2.25
N PHE A 141 5.34 -9.07 3.56
CA PHE A 141 6.16 -9.97 4.38
C PHE A 141 5.62 -11.40 4.38
N SER A 142 4.30 -11.59 4.53
CA SER A 142 3.68 -12.91 4.47
C SER A 142 3.91 -13.60 3.12
N ILE A 143 3.83 -12.86 2.01
CA ILE A 143 4.10 -13.40 0.67
C ILE A 143 5.58 -13.76 0.53
N LYS A 144 6.49 -12.92 1.05
CA LYS A 144 7.93 -13.23 1.06
C LYS A 144 8.23 -14.50 1.86
N ASN A 145 7.58 -14.71 3.00
CA ASN A 145 7.73 -15.93 3.79
C ASN A 145 7.28 -17.17 2.99
N LEU A 146 6.21 -17.08 2.20
CA LEU A 146 5.80 -18.18 1.30
C LEU A 146 6.86 -18.46 0.24
N ALA A 147 7.49 -17.44 -0.32
CA ALA A 147 8.61 -17.61 -1.24
C ALA A 147 9.80 -18.32 -0.56
N ASP A 148 10.13 -17.96 0.68
CA ASP A 148 11.23 -18.56 1.42
C ASP A 148 10.95 -20.03 1.78
N ILE A 149 9.69 -20.39 2.07
CA ILE A 149 9.25 -21.77 2.23
C ILE A 149 9.45 -22.57 0.93
N MET A 150 9.12 -21.98 -0.22
CA MET A 150 9.34 -22.64 -1.52
C MET A 150 10.84 -22.86 -1.80
N LEU A 151 11.71 -21.92 -1.43
CA LEU A 151 13.16 -22.11 -1.52
C LEU A 151 13.66 -23.20 -0.58
N ALA A 152 13.12 -23.31 0.63
CA ALA A 152 13.45 -24.38 1.56
C ALA A 152 13.05 -25.76 0.99
N ASN A 153 11.87 -25.87 0.38
CA ASN A 153 11.42 -27.08 -0.30
C ASN A 153 12.33 -27.45 -1.48
N ALA A 154 12.76 -26.47 -2.28
CA ALA A 154 13.68 -26.70 -3.39
C ALA A 154 15.02 -27.29 -2.91
N ARG A 155 15.58 -26.75 -1.81
CA ARG A 155 16.82 -27.27 -1.20
C ARG A 155 16.65 -28.71 -0.71
N GLY A 156 15.53 -29.01 -0.04
CA GLY A 156 15.23 -30.36 0.44
C GLY A 156 15.17 -31.39 -0.69
N LYS A 157 14.65 -31.01 -1.86
CA LYS A 157 14.56 -31.89 -3.05
C LYS A 157 15.88 -32.08 -3.80
N THR A 158 16.86 -31.19 -3.61
CA THR A 158 18.18 -31.30 -4.27
C THR A 158 19.14 -32.20 -3.48
N ASN A 159 18.84 -32.43 -2.20
CA ASN A 159 19.65 -33.24 -1.28
C ASN A 159 19.19 -34.72 -1.20
N VAL A 160 18.25 -35.12 -2.06
CA VAL A 160 17.73 -36.48 -2.22
C VAL A 160 18.13 -36.99 -3.59
#